data_AF-A0A8K0SA51-F1
#
_entry.id   AF-A0A8K0SA51-F1
#
_cell.length_a   1.000
_cell.length_b   1.000
_cell.length_c   1.000
_cell.angle_alpha   90.00
_cell.angle_beta   90.00
_cell.angle_gamma   90.00
#
_symmetry.space_group_name_H-M   'P 1'
#
loop_
_entity.id
_entity.type
_entity.pdbx_description
1 polymer ?
#
loop_
_entity_poly.entity_id
_entity_poly.type
_entity_poly.pdbx_seq_one_letter_code
_entity_poly.pdbx_strand_id
1 'polypeptide(L)'
;MDPFIHEKEYPFIIYRQYQFTCIPYEIESNFKRHHSQTTSRRSLKETQAIVEAIPGLIRTQEELRTFEPPPATTEPIPYITPPVSGFRCDKCGHIVETEYSIKAHWREEHDWVNPRGPGRQPKRRSQHAATPWTVVRLFPRRAASCWFEVGRGQFVPARNGPPEEEDEAAIRRLIATQEEEEKRLAEEEREMIDVADDRKEPNE
;
A
#
# COMPACT_ATOMS: atom_id res chain seq x y z
N MET A 1 -8.24 8.98 -14.49
CA MET A 1 -8.49 7.76 -13.67
C MET A 1 -8.62 8.17 -12.22
N ASP A 2 -9.56 7.59 -11.49
CA ASP A 2 -9.74 7.84 -10.06
C ASP A 2 -8.58 7.25 -9.24
N PRO A 3 -7.88 8.06 -8.42
CA PRO A 3 -6.68 7.60 -7.73
C PRO A 3 -6.95 6.75 -6.48
N PHE A 4 -8.22 6.63 -6.05
CA PHE A 4 -8.60 5.96 -4.81
C PHE A 4 -9.54 4.79 -5.05
N ILE A 5 -9.37 3.72 -4.27
CA ILE A 5 -10.21 2.53 -4.23
C ILE A 5 -10.80 2.42 -2.83
N HIS A 6 -12.07 2.02 -2.72
CA HIS A 6 -12.69 1.73 -1.44
C HIS A 6 -13.25 0.31 -1.44
N GLU A 7 -12.80 -0.48 -0.48
CA GLU A 7 -13.33 -1.81 -0.18
C GLU A 7 -14.34 -1.69 0.97
N LYS A 8 -15.57 -2.15 0.76
CA LYS A 8 -16.69 -1.94 1.71
C LYS A 8 -16.47 -2.54 3.09
N GLU A 9 -15.56 -3.51 3.18
CA GLU A 9 -15.20 -4.20 4.42
C GLU A 9 -14.31 -3.36 5.33
N TYR A 10 -13.68 -2.31 4.79
CA TYR A 10 -12.70 -1.51 5.51
C TYR A 10 -13.13 -0.04 5.60
N PRO A 11 -12.98 0.60 6.78
CA PRO A 11 -13.42 1.97 7.00
C PRO A 11 -12.40 3.01 6.49
N PHE A 12 -11.66 2.70 5.43
CA PHE A 12 -10.64 3.56 4.84
C PHE A 12 -10.60 3.42 3.32
N ILE A 13 -9.79 4.26 2.68
CA ILE A 13 -9.60 4.25 1.23
C ILE A 13 -8.14 3.89 0.91
N ILE A 14 -7.92 3.29 -0.25
CA ILE A 14 -6.61 2.82 -0.72
C ILE A 14 -6.17 3.72 -1.87
N TYR A 15 -4.95 4.23 -1.80
CA TYR A 15 -4.36 4.99 -2.88
C TYR A 15 -3.77 4.05 -3.93
N ARG A 16 -4.40 3.94 -5.10
CA ARG A 16 -4.10 2.90 -6.09
C ARG A 16 -2.63 2.90 -6.57
N GLN A 17 -2.06 4.07 -6.82
CA GLN A 17 -0.71 4.19 -7.39
C GLN A 17 0.42 3.89 -6.39
N TYR A 18 0.20 4.13 -5.10
CA TYR A 18 1.21 3.93 -4.04
C TYR A 18 0.84 2.81 -3.06
N GLN A 19 -0.29 2.16 -3.28
CA GLN A 19 -0.74 0.96 -2.58
C GLN A 19 -0.75 1.09 -1.04
N PHE A 20 -1.11 2.27 -0.53
CA PHE A 20 -1.23 2.50 0.92
C PHE A 20 -2.64 2.98 1.30
N THR A 21 -3.00 2.75 2.55
CA THR A 21 -4.28 3.20 3.11
C THR A 21 -4.22 4.66 3.55
N CYS A 22 -5.31 5.37 3.31
CA CYS A 22 -5.50 6.76 3.70
C CYS A 22 -6.95 7.00 4.15
N ILE A 23 -7.14 8.11 4.86
CA ILE A 23 -8.44 8.59 5.30
C ILE A 23 -8.87 9.81 4.47
N PRO A 24 -10.17 10.13 4.39
CA PRO A 24 -10.68 11.27 3.60
C PRO A 24 -9.97 12.60 3.90
N TYR A 25 -9.69 12.89 5.17
CA TYR A 25 -8.97 14.09 5.58
C TYR A 25 -7.58 14.24 4.93
N GLU A 26 -6.97 13.14 4.50
CA GLU A 26 -5.63 13.14 3.91
C GLU A 26 -5.63 13.28 2.39
N ILE A 27 -6.79 13.25 1.73
CA ILE A 27 -6.88 13.30 0.25
C ILE A 27 -6.13 14.51 -0.27
N GLU A 28 -6.42 15.70 0.26
CA GLU A 28 -5.80 16.94 -0.23
C GLU A 28 -4.29 16.97 -0.02
N SER A 29 -3.83 16.52 1.16
CA SER A 29 -2.39 16.48 1.48
C SER A 29 -1.65 15.51 0.56
N ASN A 30 -2.19 14.31 0.37
CA ASN A 30 -1.61 13.30 -0.52
C ASN A 30 -1.59 13.77 -1.97
N PHE A 31 -2.68 14.41 -2.42
CA PHE A 31 -2.77 14.98 -3.76
C PHE A 31 -1.72 16.07 -4.00
N LYS A 32 -1.57 17.02 -3.07
CA LYS A 32 -0.54 18.07 -3.17
C LYS A 32 0.87 17.51 -3.17
N ARG A 33 1.12 16.47 -2.37
CA ARG A 33 2.45 15.88 -2.23
C ARG A 33 2.86 15.05 -3.44
N HIS A 34 1.92 14.35 -4.03
CA HIS A 34 2.20 13.34 -5.07
C HIS A 34 1.81 13.78 -6.48
N HIS A 35 0.96 14.80 -6.60
CA HIS A 35 0.39 15.25 -7.88
C HIS A 35 0.43 16.78 -8.05
N SER A 36 1.43 17.45 -7.47
CA SER A 36 1.53 18.91 -7.49
C SER A 36 1.54 19.53 -8.89
N GLN A 37 1.94 18.79 -9.94
CA GLN A 37 2.11 19.30 -11.30
C GLN A 37 1.01 18.86 -12.28
N THR A 38 0.30 17.75 -12.00
CA THR A 38 -0.52 17.07 -13.01
C THR A 38 -2.02 17.17 -12.75
N THR A 39 -2.44 17.61 -11.56
CA THR A 39 -3.85 17.47 -11.20
C THR A 39 -4.62 18.76 -10.94
N SER A 40 -5.78 18.84 -11.58
CA SER A 40 -6.67 19.99 -11.52
C SER A 40 -7.39 20.06 -10.17
N ARG A 41 -7.66 21.29 -9.70
CA ARG A 41 -8.52 21.54 -8.53
C ARG A 41 -9.92 20.92 -8.67
N ARG A 42 -10.37 20.74 -9.91
CA ARG A 42 -11.66 20.10 -10.23
C ARG A 42 -11.64 18.62 -9.85
N SER A 43 -10.62 17.88 -10.29
CA SER A 43 -10.45 16.46 -9.98
C SER A 43 -10.33 16.20 -8.48
N LEU A 44 -9.64 17.07 -7.74
CA LEU A 44 -9.61 17.01 -6.28
C LEU A 44 -11.03 17.09 -5.67
N LYS A 45 -11.82 18.09 -6.08
CA LYS A 45 -13.17 18.31 -5.56
C LYS A 45 -14.11 17.16 -5.90
N GLU A 46 -14.04 16.65 -7.12
CA GLU A 46 -14.84 15.48 -7.55
C GLU A 46 -14.49 14.25 -6.71
N THR A 47 -13.19 13.98 -6.50
CA THR A 47 -12.73 12.89 -5.63
C THR A 47 -13.20 13.05 -4.19
N GLN A 48 -13.08 14.25 -3.61
CA GLN A 48 -13.55 14.54 -2.26
C GLN A 48 -15.06 14.33 -2.12
N ALA A 49 -15.84 14.78 -3.10
CA ALA A 49 -17.29 14.59 -3.09
C ALA A 49 -17.69 13.11 -3.15
N ILE A 50 -16.99 12.31 -3.96
CA ILE A 50 -17.21 10.85 -4.03
C ILE A 50 -16.90 10.20 -2.69
N VAL A 51 -15.74 10.51 -2.10
CA VAL A 51 -15.32 9.90 -0.83
C VAL A 51 -16.23 10.34 0.33
N GLU A 52 -16.69 11.59 0.36
CA GLU A 52 -17.59 12.08 1.40
C GLU A 52 -18.96 11.39 1.38
N ALA A 53 -19.39 10.93 0.20
CA ALA A 53 -20.62 10.17 0.04
C ALA A 53 -20.53 8.71 0.53
N ILE A 54 -19.33 8.20 0.84
CA ILE A 54 -19.14 6.83 1.32
C ILE A 54 -19.43 6.76 2.83
N PRO A 55 -20.45 6.02 3.27
CA PRO A 55 -20.75 5.87 4.69
C PRO A 55 -19.73 4.96 5.38
N GLY A 56 -19.47 5.21 6.67
CA GLY A 56 -18.66 4.32 7.52
C GLY A 56 -17.14 4.52 7.41
N LEU A 57 -16.67 5.50 6.65
CA LEU A 57 -15.24 5.84 6.63
C LEU A 57 -14.81 6.53 7.93
N ILE A 58 -13.63 6.14 8.42
CA ILE A 58 -12.86 6.90 9.41
C ILE A 58 -12.42 8.19 8.73
N ARG A 59 -12.89 9.33 9.24
CA ARG A 59 -12.64 10.65 8.64
C ARG A 59 -11.46 11.36 9.26
N THR A 60 -11.20 11.14 10.55
CA THR A 60 -10.23 11.92 11.34
C THR A 60 -9.07 11.07 11.88
N GLN A 61 -7.97 11.73 12.28
CA GLN A 61 -6.85 11.04 12.93
C GLN A 61 -7.23 10.55 14.33
N GLU A 62 -8.16 11.22 14.99
CA GLU A 62 -8.70 10.87 16.29
C GLU A 62 -9.49 9.56 16.22
N GLU A 63 -10.40 9.43 15.25
CA GLU A 63 -11.12 8.17 14.98
C GLU A 63 -10.15 7.05 14.58
N LEU A 64 -9.10 7.40 13.84
CA LEU A 64 -8.07 6.43 13.44
C LEU A 64 -7.31 5.86 14.65
N ARG A 65 -7.19 6.59 15.78
CA ARG A 65 -6.52 6.06 16.99
C ARG A 65 -7.27 4.90 17.63
N THR A 66 -8.58 4.84 17.45
CA THR A 66 -9.42 3.75 17.98
C THR A 66 -9.59 2.60 17.00
N PHE A 67 -8.98 2.70 15.81
CA PHE A 67 -9.02 1.64 14.82
C PHE A 67 -8.19 0.44 15.26
N GLU A 68 -8.83 -0.72 15.32
CA GLU A 68 -8.15 -1.99 15.52
C GLU A 68 -7.88 -2.65 14.15
N PRO A 69 -6.66 -3.12 13.91
CA PRO A 69 -6.34 -3.80 12.67
C PRO A 69 -7.14 -5.11 12.53
N PRO A 70 -7.40 -5.57 11.29
CA PRO A 70 -8.11 -6.82 11.05
C PRO A 70 -7.42 -8.04 11.72
N PRO A 71 -8.17 -9.11 12.02
CA PRO A 71 -7.61 -10.31 12.63
C PRO A 71 -6.58 -10.98 11.72
N ALA A 72 -5.66 -11.76 12.31
CA ALA A 72 -4.57 -12.42 11.59
C ALA A 72 -5.02 -13.41 10.49
N THR A 73 -6.27 -13.89 10.57
CA THR A 73 -6.88 -14.80 9.58
C THR A 73 -7.43 -14.07 8.36
N THR A 74 -7.39 -12.73 8.35
CA THR A 74 -7.89 -11.92 7.22
C THR A 74 -7.06 -12.19 5.99
N GLU A 75 -7.71 -12.33 4.84
CA GLU A 75 -7.03 -12.43 3.55
C GLU A 75 -6.23 -11.14 3.27
N PRO A 76 -5.16 -11.22 2.47
CA PRO A 76 -4.43 -10.02 2.06
C PRO A 76 -5.38 -9.02 1.40
N ILE A 77 -5.43 -7.79 1.95
CA ILE A 77 -6.29 -6.73 1.42
C ILE A 77 -5.84 -6.38 0.00
N PRO A 78 -6.73 -6.48 -1.00
CA PRO A 78 -6.40 -6.13 -2.38
C PRO A 78 -5.87 -4.70 -2.52
N TYR A 79 -4.98 -4.47 -3.49
CA TYR A 79 -4.45 -3.14 -3.85
C TYR A 79 -3.57 -2.44 -2.80
N ILE A 80 -3.37 -3.02 -1.62
CA ILE A 80 -2.33 -2.60 -0.67
C ILE A 80 -1.00 -3.26 -1.06
N THR A 81 0.11 -2.63 -0.66
CA THR A 81 1.46 -3.17 -0.84
C THR A 81 1.46 -4.66 -0.49
N PRO A 82 2.02 -5.51 -1.38
CA PRO A 82 2.04 -6.94 -1.15
C PRO A 82 2.58 -7.29 0.23
N PRO A 83 2.02 -8.33 0.86
CA PRO A 83 2.50 -8.77 2.15
C PRO A 83 3.99 -9.14 2.09
N VAL A 84 4.75 -8.73 3.11
CA VAL A 84 6.18 -9.01 3.23
C VAL A 84 6.43 -10.03 4.34
N SER A 85 7.61 -10.67 4.31
CA SER A 85 8.05 -11.48 5.45
C SER A 85 8.35 -10.57 6.65
N GLY A 86 7.67 -10.80 7.76
CA GLY A 86 7.86 -10.07 9.02
C GLY A 86 8.08 -10.99 10.21
N PHE A 87 8.25 -10.39 11.37
CA PHE A 87 8.57 -11.02 12.63
C PHE A 87 7.50 -10.71 13.67
N ARG A 88 7.07 -11.73 14.41
CA ARG A 88 6.09 -11.60 15.50
C ARG A 88 6.73 -11.93 16.84
N CYS A 89 6.36 -11.20 17.88
CA CYS A 89 6.75 -11.49 19.25
C CYS A 89 5.86 -12.61 19.82
N ASP A 90 6.47 -13.67 20.34
CA ASP A 90 5.74 -14.81 20.92
C ASP A 90 5.06 -14.48 22.26
N LYS A 91 5.52 -13.44 22.97
CA LYS A 91 4.98 -13.06 24.28
C LYS A 91 3.72 -12.19 24.18
N CYS A 92 3.77 -11.14 23.36
CA CYS A 92 2.70 -10.13 23.29
C CYS A 92 2.03 -10.05 21.90
N GLY A 93 2.54 -10.79 20.91
CA GLY A 93 2.01 -10.78 19.56
C GLY A 93 2.40 -9.58 18.70
N HIS A 94 3.26 -8.67 19.17
CA HIS A 94 3.74 -7.51 18.41
C HIS A 94 4.41 -7.90 17.08
N ILE A 95 4.12 -7.20 15.99
CA ILE A 95 4.57 -7.54 14.64
C ILE A 95 5.40 -6.39 14.05
N VAL A 96 6.51 -6.73 13.42
CA VAL A 96 7.39 -5.78 12.71
C VAL A 96 8.00 -6.43 11.47
N GLU A 97 8.45 -5.62 10.53
CA GLU A 97 9.08 -6.09 9.29
C GLU A 97 10.50 -6.65 9.51
N THR A 98 11.30 -6.03 10.38
CA THR A 98 12.74 -6.31 10.44
C THR A 98 13.17 -7.02 11.72
N GLU A 99 14.22 -7.84 11.60
CA GLU A 99 14.79 -8.57 12.74
C GLU A 99 15.41 -7.59 13.76
N TYR A 100 15.89 -6.43 13.29
CA TYR A 100 16.38 -5.37 14.15
C TYR A 100 15.25 -4.81 15.02
N SER A 101 14.11 -4.48 14.41
CA SER A 101 12.94 -3.94 15.11
C SER A 101 12.39 -4.92 16.15
N ILE A 102 12.33 -6.22 15.83
CA ILE A 102 11.78 -7.19 16.79
C ILE A 102 12.73 -7.36 17.97
N LYS A 103 14.04 -7.38 17.73
CA LYS A 103 15.05 -7.41 18.81
C LYS A 103 14.98 -6.17 19.69
N ALA A 104 14.74 -4.99 19.13
CA ALA A 104 14.55 -3.76 19.90
C ALA A 104 13.32 -3.87 20.80
N HIS A 105 12.17 -4.29 20.24
CA HIS A 105 10.95 -4.55 21.00
C HIS A 105 11.18 -5.53 22.17
N TRP A 106 11.88 -6.64 21.95
CA TRP A 106 12.21 -7.58 23.03
C TRP A 106 13.06 -6.94 24.15
N ARG A 107 13.97 -6.02 23.82
CA ARG A 107 14.80 -5.32 24.83
C ARG A 107 13.97 -4.33 25.65
N GLU A 108 13.07 -3.60 24.99
CA GLU A 108 12.31 -2.50 25.58
C GLU A 108 11.09 -2.99 26.37
N GLU A 109 10.33 -3.94 25.81
CA GLU A 109 9.03 -4.36 26.37
C GLU A 109 9.08 -5.67 27.16
N HIS A 110 10.15 -6.44 26.99
CA HIS A 110 10.30 -7.76 27.61
C HIS A 110 11.58 -7.93 28.39
N ASP A 111 12.25 -6.82 28.71
CA ASP A 111 13.51 -6.75 29.46
C ASP A 111 14.54 -7.76 28.99
N TRP A 112 14.60 -8.00 27.66
CA TRP A 112 15.53 -8.98 27.12
C TRP A 112 16.96 -8.47 27.25
N VAL A 113 17.63 -8.94 28.29
CA VAL A 113 19.06 -8.76 28.48
C VAL A 113 19.76 -9.73 27.52
N ASN A 114 20.58 -9.19 26.63
CA ASN A 114 21.38 -9.99 25.72
C ASN A 114 22.21 -11.01 26.53
N PRO A 115 21.95 -12.32 26.40
CA PRO A 115 22.70 -13.34 27.14
C PRO A 115 24.18 -13.39 26.71
N ARG A 116 24.52 -12.68 25.62
CA ARG A 116 25.88 -12.47 25.12
C ARG A 116 26.45 -11.21 25.78
N GLY A 117 27.01 -11.34 26.99
CA GLY A 117 27.93 -10.33 27.50
C GLY A 117 29.06 -10.02 26.48
N PRO A 118 29.73 -8.86 26.58
CA PRO A 118 30.73 -8.45 25.60
C PRO A 118 31.85 -9.52 25.46
N GLY A 119 32.16 -9.91 24.22
CA GLY A 119 33.34 -10.72 23.88
C GLY A 119 33.18 -12.25 23.83
N ARG A 120 31.98 -12.84 23.97
CA ARG A 120 31.81 -14.31 23.87
C ARG A 120 31.41 -14.80 22.47
N GLN A 121 32.13 -15.81 21.97
CA GLN A 121 31.81 -16.58 20.76
C GLN A 121 30.41 -17.22 20.85
N PRO A 122 29.65 -17.31 19.74
CA PRO A 122 28.24 -17.69 19.76
C PRO A 122 28.04 -19.15 20.19
N LYS A 123 27.59 -19.39 21.43
CA LYS A 123 26.94 -20.66 21.77
C LYS A 123 25.51 -20.61 21.24
N ARG A 124 25.19 -21.55 20.35
CA ARG A 124 23.90 -21.90 19.73
C ARG A 124 22.81 -20.82 19.79
N ARG A 125 22.41 -20.30 18.61
CA ARG A 125 21.26 -19.40 18.39
C ARG A 125 20.18 -19.63 19.46
N SER A 126 20.01 -18.66 20.36
CA SER A 126 18.82 -18.57 21.20
C SER A 126 17.61 -18.67 20.28
N GLN A 127 16.77 -19.67 20.50
CA GLN A 127 15.61 -20.06 19.68
C GLN A 127 14.46 -19.04 19.78
N HIS A 128 14.76 -17.74 19.78
CA HIS A 128 13.78 -16.73 19.37
C HIS A 128 13.75 -16.76 17.84
N ALA A 129 13.36 -17.90 17.28
CA ALA A 129 13.11 -18.03 15.86
C ALA A 129 11.84 -17.25 15.59
N ALA A 130 12.00 -15.95 15.39
CA ALA A 130 10.95 -15.12 14.87
C ALA A 130 10.64 -15.71 13.49
N THR A 131 9.56 -16.50 13.46
CA THR A 131 9.15 -17.23 12.26
C THR A 131 8.71 -16.18 11.26
N PRO A 132 9.13 -16.26 9.98
CA PRO A 132 8.68 -15.31 8.99
C PRO A 132 7.17 -15.45 8.82
N TRP A 133 6.43 -14.39 9.15
CA TRP A 133 4.99 -14.27 8.93
C TRP A 133 4.73 -13.39 7.72
N THR A 134 3.62 -13.62 7.05
CA THR A 134 3.15 -12.76 5.97
C THR A 134 2.43 -11.56 6.59
N VAL A 135 3.02 -10.36 6.48
CA VAL A 135 2.54 -9.16 7.17
C VAL A 135 2.29 -8.00 6.21
N VAL A 136 1.28 -7.19 6.51
CA VAL A 136 0.92 -5.99 5.75
C VAL A 136 0.96 -4.78 6.66
N ARG A 137 1.34 -3.62 6.11
CA ARG A 137 1.35 -2.35 6.85
C ARG A 137 0.16 -1.48 6.47
N LEU A 138 -0.60 -1.07 7.47
CA LEU A 138 -1.60 -0.02 7.32
C LEU A 138 -1.01 1.33 7.77
N PHE A 139 -1.46 2.40 7.12
CA PHE A 139 -1.20 3.79 7.47
C PHE A 139 0.28 4.12 7.80
N PRO A 140 1.22 4.05 6.83
CA PRO A 140 2.67 4.03 7.08
C PRO A 140 3.28 5.15 7.95
N ARG A 141 2.57 6.28 8.15
CA ARG A 141 3.08 7.45 8.88
C ARG A 141 2.04 8.10 9.80
N ARG A 142 1.03 7.35 10.28
CA ARG A 142 -0.12 7.91 11.00
C ARG A 142 -0.36 7.27 12.35
N ALA A 143 -1.38 7.77 13.06
CA ALA A 143 -1.75 7.33 14.39
C ALA A 143 -2.00 5.81 14.49
N ALA A 144 -2.57 5.19 13.45
CA ALA A 144 -2.73 3.73 13.34
C ALA A 144 -1.68 3.05 12.44
N SER A 145 -0.47 3.60 12.34
CA SER A 145 0.63 2.92 11.65
C SER A 145 0.92 1.59 12.33
N CYS A 146 0.43 0.50 11.76
CA CYS A 146 0.58 -0.82 12.33
C CYS A 146 0.90 -1.85 11.26
N TRP A 147 1.70 -2.84 11.66
CA TRP A 147 1.84 -4.10 10.94
C TRP A 147 0.84 -5.08 11.51
N PHE A 148 0.17 -5.81 10.63
CA PHE A 148 -0.71 -6.90 11.03
C PHE A 148 -0.47 -8.11 10.14
N GLU A 149 -0.77 -9.29 10.68
CA GLU A 149 -0.62 -10.55 9.99
C GLU A 149 -1.81 -10.78 9.06
N VAL A 150 -1.55 -11.38 7.90
CA VAL A 150 -2.59 -11.79 6.96
C VAL A 150 -2.42 -13.27 6.61
N GLY A 151 -3.55 -13.93 6.35
CA GLY A 151 -3.58 -15.32 5.89
C GLY A 151 -3.15 -16.34 6.94
N ARG A 152 -3.29 -16.07 8.25
CA ARG A 152 -3.00 -17.08 9.27
C ARG A 152 -3.86 -18.33 9.06
N GLY A 153 -3.20 -19.48 8.88
CA GLY A 153 -3.87 -20.76 8.63
C GLY A 153 -4.32 -20.95 7.18
N GLN A 154 -4.17 -19.93 6.33
CA GLN A 154 -4.27 -20.03 4.89
C GLN A 154 -2.85 -20.20 4.35
N PHE A 155 -2.61 -21.19 3.49
CA PHE A 155 -1.31 -21.33 2.84
C PHE A 155 -1.17 -20.21 1.80
N VAL A 156 -0.74 -19.03 2.24
CA VAL A 156 -0.28 -17.99 1.32
C VAL A 156 1.19 -18.31 1.07
N PRO A 157 1.59 -18.83 -0.10
CA PRO A 157 3.00 -19.02 -0.38
C PRO A 157 3.66 -17.65 -0.24
N ALA A 158 4.54 -17.50 0.75
CA ALA A 158 5.40 -16.35 0.82
C ALA A 158 6.14 -16.29 -0.52
N ARG A 159 5.90 -15.25 -1.33
CA ARG A 159 6.60 -15.04 -2.61
C ARG A 159 8.05 -14.70 -2.33
N ASN A 160 8.81 -15.73 -1.96
CA ASN A 160 10.25 -15.76 -1.92
C ASN A 160 10.70 -16.53 -3.18
N GLY A 161 10.46 -15.94 -4.34
CA GLY A 161 10.84 -16.50 -5.64
C GLY A 161 10.68 -15.44 -6.75
N PRO A 162 11.48 -15.51 -7.83
CA PRO A 162 11.24 -14.70 -9.02
C PRO A 162 9.79 -14.85 -9.50
N PRO A 163 9.17 -13.81 -10.08
CA PRO A 163 7.83 -13.93 -10.68
C PRO A 163 7.80 -15.13 -11.62
N GLU A 164 6.75 -15.96 -11.51
CA GLU A 164 6.59 -17.11 -12.40
C GLU A 164 6.48 -16.60 -13.85
N GLU A 165 6.96 -17.35 -14.85
CA GLU A 165 7.01 -16.90 -16.26
C GLU A 165 5.63 -16.46 -16.78
N GLU A 166 4.55 -17.02 -16.23
CA GLU A 166 3.17 -16.65 -16.53
C GLU A 166 2.80 -15.25 -16.01
N ASP A 167 3.33 -14.85 -14.86
CA ASP A 167 3.16 -13.49 -14.31
C ASP A 167 3.92 -12.46 -15.13
N GLU A 168 5.15 -12.76 -15.54
CA GLU A 168 5.91 -11.87 -16.44
C GLU A 168 5.20 -11.73 -17.78
N ALA A 169 4.67 -12.82 -18.33
CA ALA A 169 3.90 -12.77 -19.57
C ALA A 169 2.59 -11.99 -19.41
N ALA A 170 1.93 -12.05 -18.25
CA ALA A 170 0.73 -11.28 -17.94
C ALA A 170 1.06 -9.78 -17.76
N ILE A 171 2.15 -9.46 -17.06
CA ILE A 171 2.64 -8.08 -16.88
C ILE A 171 3.04 -7.48 -18.23
N ARG A 172 3.77 -8.21 -19.08
CA ARG A 172 4.15 -7.76 -20.42
C ARG A 172 2.94 -7.53 -21.31
N ARG A 173 1.91 -8.38 -21.22
CA ARG A 173 0.64 -8.17 -21.93
C ARG A 173 -0.04 -6.89 -21.50
N LEU A 174 -0.12 -6.62 -20.19
CA LEU A 174 -0.71 -5.40 -19.65
C LEU A 174 0.06 -4.13 -20.08
N ILE A 175 1.39 -4.16 -20.04
CA ILE A 175 2.23 -3.05 -20.52
C ILE A 175 1.98 -2.82 -22.02
N ALA A 176 1.93 -3.87 -22.83
CA ALA A 176 1.65 -3.76 -24.26
C ALA A 176 0.26 -3.16 -24.54
N THR A 177 -0.77 -3.54 -23.76
CA THR A 177 -2.12 -2.96 -23.93
C THR A 177 -2.13 -1.47 -23.57
N GLN A 178 -1.42 -1.06 -22.52
CA GLN A 178 -1.32 0.34 -22.12
C GLN A 178 -0.58 1.18 -23.18
N GLU A 179 0.53 0.69 -23.71
CA GLU A 179 1.28 1.37 -24.78
C GLU A 179 0.46 1.51 -26.08
N GLU A 180 -0.39 0.52 -26.38
CA GLU A 180 -1.27 0.55 -27.56
C GLU A 180 -2.42 1.56 -27.39
N GLU A 181 -3.00 1.64 -26.19
CA GLU A 181 -4.00 2.66 -25.87
C GLU A 181 -3.40 4.08 -25.87
N GLU A 182 -2.19 4.26 -25.34
CA GLU A 182 -1.47 5.54 -25.39
C GLU A 182 -1.16 5.98 -26.83
N LYS A 183 -0.77 5.05 -27.70
CA LYS A 183 -0.54 5.34 -29.12
C LYS A 183 -1.83 5.74 -29.84
N ARG A 184 -2.93 5.03 -29.59
CA ARG A 184 -4.23 5.34 -30.20
C ARG A 184 -4.72 6.72 -29.78
N LEU A 185 -4.60 7.05 -28.49
CA LEU A 185 -4.92 8.38 -27.97
C LEU A 185 -4.03 9.47 -28.59
N ALA A 186 -2.73 9.22 -28.75
CA ALA A 186 -1.81 10.17 -29.37
C ALA A 186 -2.07 10.37 -30.88
N GLU A 187 -2.56 9.35 -31.57
CA GLU A 187 -2.95 9.42 -32.99
C GLU A 187 -4.27 10.20 -33.15
N GLU A 188 -5.27 9.90 -32.31
CA GLU A 188 -6.53 10.67 -32.24
C GLU A 188 -6.27 12.15 -31.90
N GLU A 189 -5.33 12.44 -31.00
CA GLU A 189 -4.92 13.81 -30.67
C GLU A 189 -4.25 14.52 -31.86
N ARG A 190 -3.42 13.83 -32.64
CA ARG A 190 -2.81 14.37 -33.86
C ARG A 190 -3.85 14.65 -34.95
N GLU A 191 -4.77 13.72 -35.19
CA GLU A 191 -5.84 13.93 -36.17
C GLU A 191 -6.77 15.10 -35.78
N MET A 192 -7.05 15.29 -34.49
CA MET A 192 -7.80 16.45 -34.01
C MET A 192 -7.06 17.78 -34.22
N ILE A 193 -5.73 17.77 -34.08
CA ILE A 193 -4.90 18.97 -34.31
C ILE A 193 -4.90 19.35 -35.79
N ASP A 194 -4.76 18.38 -36.70
CA ASP A 194 -4.76 18.63 -38.15
C ASP A 194 -6.12 19.16 -38.64
N VAL A 195 -7.24 18.59 -38.17
CA VAL A 195 -8.60 19.06 -38.49
C VAL A 195 -8.87 20.49 -37.96
N ALA A 196 -8.22 20.87 -36.86
CA ALA A 196 -8.33 22.22 -36.30
C ALA A 196 -7.52 23.26 -37.09
N ASP A 197 -6.46 22.85 -37.77
CA ASP A 197 -5.65 23.71 -38.65
C ASP A 197 -6.33 23.91 -40.02
N ASP A 198 -6.95 22.86 -40.59
CA ASP A 198 -7.76 22.96 -41.82
C ASP A 198 -8.97 23.92 -41.69
N ARG A 199 -9.54 24.01 -40.48
CA ARG A 199 -10.63 24.96 -40.18
C ARG A 199 -10.18 26.42 -40.06
N LYS A 200 -8.87 26.70 -40.10
CA LYS A 200 -8.27 28.04 -40.06
C LYS A 200 -7.83 28.56 -41.42
N GLU A 201 -8.18 27.90 -42.53
CA GLU A 201 -7.99 28.51 -43.85
C GLU A 201 -8.87 29.78 -43.97
N PRO A 202 -8.28 30.97 -44.18
CA PRO A 202 -9.03 32.20 -44.36
C PRO A 202 -9.76 32.15 -45.70
N ASN A 203 -11.06 32.43 -45.66
CA ASN A 203 -11.86 32.68 -46.84
C ASN A 203 -11.40 34.01 -47.47
N GLU A 204 -10.58 33.94 -48.53
CA GLU A 204 -10.28 35.04 -49.46
C GLU A 204 -10.89 34.75 -50.85
#